data_AF-A0A0P9SR82-F1
#
_entry.id   AF-A0A0P9SR82-F1
#
_cell.length_a   1.000
_cell.length_b   1.000
_cell.length_c   1.000
_cell.angle_alpha   90.00
_cell.angle_beta   90.00
_cell.angle_gamma   90.00
#
_symmetry.space_group_name_H-M   'P 1'
#
loop_
_entity.id
_entity.type
_entity.pdbx_description
1 polymer ?
#
loop_
_entity_poly.entity_id
_entity_poly.type
_entity_poly.pdbx_seq_one_letter_code
_entity_poly.pdbx_strand_id
1 'polypeptide(L)'
;LASLAATDGLTGLDNRRQLDEAMETEWARAQRSGKQLSLLMIDVDHFKAFNERHGHQGGDEALRLIAQTISYCIRRPGDRIARYGGEEFVVVLP
;
A
#
# COMPACT_ATOMS: atom_id res chain seq x y z
N LEU A 1 -20.30 -2.33 -9.49
CA LEU A 1 -20.10 -0.96 -8.97
C LEU A 1 -19.27 -0.90 -7.68
N ALA A 2 -19.16 -1.97 -6.88
CA ALA A 2 -18.38 -1.94 -5.62
C ALA A 2 -16.84 -2.00 -5.79
N SER A 3 -16.31 -2.47 -6.93
CA SER A 3 -14.86 -2.65 -7.12
C SER A 3 -14.06 -1.35 -7.28
N LEU A 4 -14.69 -0.23 -7.66
CA LEU A 4 -14.04 1.09 -7.76
C LEU A 4 -13.79 1.74 -6.39
N ALA A 5 -14.39 1.22 -5.31
CA ALA A 5 -14.27 1.81 -3.98
C ALA A 5 -13.15 1.19 -3.12
N ALA A 6 -12.54 0.08 -3.55
CA ALA A 6 -11.57 -0.69 -2.75
C ALA A 6 -10.10 -0.44 -3.12
N THR A 7 -9.85 0.02 -4.34
CA THR A 7 -8.49 0.23 -4.86
C THR A 7 -8.17 1.71 -5.01
N ASP A 8 -6.88 2.02 -4.96
CA ASP A 8 -6.35 3.33 -5.31
C ASP A 8 -6.33 3.48 -6.84
N GLY A 9 -6.91 4.58 -7.33
CA GLY A 9 -7.10 4.78 -8.78
C GLY A 9 -5.81 5.01 -9.57
N LEU A 10 -4.70 5.39 -8.91
CA LEU A 10 -3.43 5.63 -9.58
C LEU A 10 -2.59 4.34 -9.70
N THR A 11 -2.51 3.60 -8.59
CA THR A 11 -1.57 2.47 -8.43
C THR A 11 -2.24 1.11 -8.57
N GLY A 12 -3.56 1.02 -8.41
CA GLY A 12 -4.32 -0.23 -8.41
C GLY A 12 -4.16 -1.07 -7.14
N LEU A 13 -3.40 -0.60 -6.15
CA LEU A 13 -3.27 -1.21 -4.83
C LEU A 13 -4.56 -1.07 -4.02
N ASP A 14 -4.66 -1.75 -2.88
CA ASP A 14 -5.69 -1.46 -1.90
C ASP A 14 -5.60 0.03 -1.50
N ASN A 15 -6.75 0.68 -1.31
CA ASN A 15 -6.76 2.02 -0.74
C ASN A 15 -6.76 1.97 0.79
N ARG A 16 -6.61 3.14 1.43
CA ARG A 16 -6.60 3.26 2.89
C ARG A 16 -7.80 2.59 3.58
N ARG A 17 -9.01 2.72 3.03
CA ARG A 17 -10.19 2.08 3.61
C ARG A 17 -10.04 0.56 3.62
N GLN A 18 -9.56 -0.01 2.52
CA GLN A 18 -9.37 -1.46 2.40
C GLN A 18 -8.24 -1.97 3.29
N LEU A 19 -7.19 -1.16 3.51
CA LEU A 19 -6.14 -1.41 4.50
C LEU A 19 -6.71 -1.48 5.92
N ASP A 20 -7.51 -0.50 6.33
CA ASP A 20 -8.06 -0.42 7.68
C ASP A 20 -8.90 -1.68 7.98
N GLU A 21 -9.77 -2.10 7.05
CA GLU A 21 -10.56 -3.33 7.16
C GLU A 21 -9.69 -4.60 7.24
N ALA A 22 -8.62 -4.67 6.43
CA ALA A 22 -7.69 -5.80 6.44
C ALA A 22 -6.91 -5.88 7.76
N MET A 23 -6.47 -4.73 8.28
CA MET A 23 -5.75 -4.63 9.55
C MET A 23 -6.60 -5.10 10.72
N GLU A 24 -7.86 -4.68 10.81
CA GLU A 24 -8.78 -5.16 11.86
C GLU A 24 -8.94 -6.68 11.81
N THR A 25 -9.11 -7.23 10.61
CA THR A 25 -9.28 -8.67 10.38
C THR A 25 -8.05 -9.46 10.78
N GLU A 26 -6.86 -9.04 10.33
CA GLU A 26 -5.62 -9.77 10.57
C GLU A 26 -5.11 -9.58 12.00
N TRP A 27 -5.38 -8.43 12.64
CA TRP A 27 -5.13 -8.21 14.06
C TRP A 27 -5.93 -9.19 14.93
N ALA A 28 -7.23 -9.34 14.66
CA ALA A 28 -8.08 -10.30 15.36
C ALA A 28 -7.62 -11.76 15.12
N ARG A 29 -7.17 -12.08 13.89
CA ARG A 29 -6.61 -13.41 13.55
C ARG A 29 -5.31 -13.68 14.31
N ALA A 30 -4.40 -12.72 14.37
CA ALA A 30 -3.12 -12.83 15.07
C ALA A 30 -3.34 -13.08 16.56
N GLN A 31 -4.22 -12.30 17.20
CA GLN A 31 -4.57 -12.50 18.62
C GLN A 31 -5.13 -13.91 18.91
N ARG A 32 -6.03 -14.43 18.07
CA ARG A 32 -6.62 -15.77 18.27
C ARG A 32 -5.63 -16.90 18.03
N SER A 33 -4.74 -16.74 17.05
CA SER A 33 -3.79 -17.79 16.66
C SER A 33 -2.47 -17.75 17.40
N GLY A 34 -2.18 -16.65 18.12
CA GLY A 34 -0.88 -16.39 18.75
C GLY A 34 0.25 -16.15 17.74
N LYS A 35 -0.06 -15.93 16.46
CA LYS A 35 0.93 -15.66 15.40
C LYS A 35 1.31 -14.19 15.36
N GLN A 36 2.52 -13.92 14.86
CA GLN A 36 3.02 -12.57 14.68
C GLN A 36 2.35 -11.90 13.49
N LEU A 37 1.99 -10.63 13.65
CA LEU A 37 1.57 -9.74 12.57
C LEU A 37 2.63 -8.65 12.43
N SER A 38 3.15 -8.42 11.24
CA SER A 38 4.12 -7.35 10.95
C SER A 38 3.51 -6.31 10.01
N LEU A 39 3.96 -5.06 10.15
CA LEU A 39 3.55 -3.95 9.30
C LEU A 39 4.78 -3.14 8.88
N LEU A 40 4.83 -2.75 7.61
CA LEU A 40 5.81 -1.80 7.09
C LEU A 40 5.07 -0.54 6.66
N MET A 41 5.56 0.61 7.13
CA MET A 41 5.20 1.93 6.62
C MET A 41 6.34 2.42 5.72
N ILE A 42 6.02 2.81 4.50
CA ILE A 42 6.98 3.18 3.47
C ILE A 42 6.61 4.58 2.98
N ASP A 43 7.55 5.50 3.03
CA ASP A 43 7.41 6.86 2.49
C ASP A 43 8.42 7.05 1.34
N VAL A 44 8.06 7.83 0.32
CA VAL A 44 8.97 8.13 -0.79
C VAL A 44 9.75 9.40 -0.47
N ASP A 45 11.02 9.22 -0.12
CA ASP A 45 11.90 10.33 0.23
C ASP A 45 11.94 11.42 -0.84
N HIS A 46 11.80 12.67 -0.41
CA HIS A 46 11.89 13.85 -1.28
C HIS A 46 10.90 13.88 -2.47
N PHE A 47 9.75 13.21 -2.36
CA PHE A 47 8.78 13.12 -3.46
C PHE A 47 8.30 14.48 -4.00
N LYS A 48 8.13 15.47 -3.12
CA LYS A 48 7.83 16.85 -3.54
C LYS A 48 8.89 17.44 -4.47
N ALA A 49 10.17 17.32 -4.13
CA ALA A 49 11.27 17.83 -4.96
C ALA A 49 11.37 17.08 -6.29
N PHE A 50 11.05 15.78 -6.28
CA PHE A 50 10.93 14.99 -7.50
C PHE A 50 9.80 15.54 -8.40
N ASN A 51 8.62 15.82 -7.85
CA ASN A 51 7.50 16.43 -8.57
C ASN A 51 7.84 17.82 -9.13
N GLU A 52 8.55 18.66 -8.37
CA GLU A 52 8.97 19.98 -8.84
C GLU A 52 9.90 19.89 -10.07
N ARG A 53 10.72 18.83 -10.14
CA ARG A 53 11.66 18.59 -11.25
C ARG A 53 11.03 17.87 -12.45
N HIS A 54 10.15 16.90 -12.21
CA HIS A 54 9.63 15.97 -13.22
C HIS A 54 8.15 16.19 -13.56
N GLY A 55 7.49 17.14 -12.88
CA GLY A 55 6.06 17.37 -12.98
C GLY A 55 5.24 16.28 -12.29
N HIS A 56 3.97 16.58 -12.01
CA HIS A 56 3.06 15.63 -11.36
C HIS A 56 2.85 14.34 -12.17
N GLN A 57 2.86 14.41 -13.50
CA GLN A 57 2.78 13.22 -14.35
C GLN A 57 3.97 12.28 -14.16
N GLY A 58 5.18 12.83 -13.99
CA GLY A 58 6.37 12.04 -13.67
C GLY A 58 6.30 11.44 -12.27
N GLY A 59 5.77 12.17 -11.29
CA GLY A 59 5.48 11.63 -9.96
C GLY A 59 4.48 10.48 -9.99
N ASP A 60 3.41 10.63 -10.75
CA ASP A 60 2.40 9.59 -10.94
C ASP A 60 3.00 8.31 -11.55
N GLU A 61 3.92 8.44 -12.51
CA GLU A 61 4.66 7.31 -13.06
C GLU A 61 5.57 6.66 -12.01
N ALA A 62 6.32 7.47 -11.24
CA ALA A 62 7.16 6.97 -10.16
C ALA A 62 6.36 6.18 -9.11
N LEU A 63 5.21 6.69 -8.69
CA LEU A 63 4.33 6.00 -7.73
C LEU A 63 3.80 4.67 -8.27
N ARG A 64 3.46 4.59 -9.57
CA ARG A 64 3.09 3.31 -10.21
C ARG A 64 4.23 2.31 -10.21
N LEU A 65 5.45 2.75 -10.51
CA LEU A 65 6.64 1.89 -10.50
C LEU A 65 6.97 1.39 -9.09
N ILE A 66 6.85 2.25 -8.08
CA ILE A 66 7.05 1.88 -6.68
C ILE A 66 6.00 0.84 -6.25
N ALA A 67 4.73 1.06 -6.57
CA ALA A 67 3.65 0.11 -6.29
C ALA A 67 3.91 -1.27 -6.92
N GLN A 68 4.36 -1.31 -8.17
CA GLN A 68 4.74 -2.55 -8.85
C GLN A 68 5.95 -3.22 -8.19
N THR A 69 6.94 -2.44 -7.79
CA THR A 69 8.16 -2.94 -7.12
C THR A 69 7.82 -3.58 -5.78
N ILE A 70 7.00 -2.93 -4.96
CA ILE A 70 6.53 -3.49 -3.68
C ILE A 70 5.75 -4.78 -3.96
N SER A 71 4.83 -4.77 -4.92
CA SER A 71 4.04 -5.95 -5.31
C SER A 71 4.89 -7.15 -5.71
N TYR A 72 6.03 -6.94 -6.37
CA TYR A 72 6.94 -8.02 -6.75
C TYR A 72 7.71 -8.62 -5.55
N CYS A 73 7.97 -7.81 -4.52
CA CYS A 73 8.67 -8.25 -3.31
C CYS A 73 7.78 -9.13 -2.41
N ILE A 74 6.46 -9.03 -2.55
CA ILE A 74 5.49 -9.73 -1.73
C ILE A 74 5.11 -11.08 -2.36
N ARG A 75 5.08 -12.13 -1.53
CA ARG A 75 5.12 -13.52 -2.03
C ARG A 75 4.02 -14.42 -1.46
N ARG A 76 3.38 -14.06 -0.34
CA ARG A 76 2.36 -14.92 0.30
C ARG A 76 0.96 -14.42 -0.04
N PRO A 77 -0.02 -15.32 -0.23
CA PRO A 77 -1.41 -14.93 -0.51
C PRO A 77 -2.08 -14.06 0.57
N GLY A 78 -1.56 -14.08 1.81
CA GLY A 78 -2.09 -13.29 2.92
C GLY A 78 -1.49 -11.89 3.04
N ASP A 79 -0.37 -11.63 2.37
CA ASP A 79 0.29 -10.34 2.42
C ASP A 79 -0.56 -9.30 1.68
N ARG A 80 -0.65 -8.08 2.22
CA ARG A 80 -1.45 -7.00 1.65
C ARG A 80 -0.62 -5.75 1.45
N ILE A 81 -0.93 -5.00 0.39
CA ILE A 81 -0.27 -3.74 0.05
C ILE A 81 -1.35 -2.71 -0.22
N ALA A 82 -1.23 -1.56 0.41
CA ALA A 82 -2.10 -0.44 0.19
C ALA A 82 -1.32 0.86 -0.04
N ARG A 83 -1.90 1.78 -0.80
CA ARG A 83 -1.48 3.17 -0.81
C ARG A 83 -2.22 3.90 0.30
N TYR A 84 -1.48 4.36 1.30
CA TYR A 84 -2.01 4.96 2.52
C TYR A 84 -2.30 6.46 2.33
N GLY A 85 -1.39 7.14 1.65
CA GLY A 85 -1.40 8.58 1.42
C GLY A 85 -0.70 8.94 0.11
N GLY A 86 -0.54 10.23 -0.18
CA GLY A 86 0.01 10.74 -1.45
C GLY A 86 1.23 9.97 -1.93
N GLU A 87 2.29 9.91 -1.13
CA GLU A 87 3.51 9.13 -1.39
C GLU A 87 3.72 7.95 -0.44
N GLU A 88 2.76 7.67 0.44
CA GLU A 88 2.90 6.67 1.50
C GLU A 88 2.28 5.33 1.10
N PHE A 89 3.01 4.24 1.35
CA PHE A 89 2.56 2.86 1.14
C PHE A 89 2.64 2.06 2.44
N VAL A 90 1.72 1.12 2.60
CA VAL A 90 1.70 0.20 3.74
C VAL A 90 1.70 -1.24 3.25
N VAL A 91 2.46 -2.07 3.94
CA VAL A 91 2.46 -3.52 3.76
C VAL A 91 2.05 -4.19 5.06
N VAL A 92 1.09 -5.12 4.99
CA VAL A 92 0.64 -5.95 6.11
C VAL A 92 1.05 -7.40 5.85
N LEU A 93 1.75 -8.01 6.81
CA LEU A 93 2.30 -9.37 6.71
C LEU A 93 1.80 -10.25 7.88
N PRO A 94 0.75 -11.07 7.67
CA PRO A 94 0.19 -11.98 8.68
C PRO A 94 0.99 -13.27 8.95
#